data_AF-A0A3N5LJG6-F1
#
_entry.id   AF-A0A3N5LJG6-F1
#
_cell.length_a   1.000
_cell.length_b   1.000
_cell.length_c   1.000
_cell.angle_alpha   90.00
_cell.angle_beta   90.00
_cell.angle_gamma   90.00
#
_symmetry.space_group_name_H-M   'P 1'
#
loop_
_entity.id
_entity.type
_entity.pdbx_description
1 polymer ?
#
loop_
_entity_poly.entity_id
_entity_poly.type
_entity_poly.pdbx_seq_one_letter_code
_entity_poly.pdbx_strand_id
1 'polypeptide(L)'
;MQIAPRGAFSGHIRPVSLRRNFAWTFTGNALLGASQWAVLSLLAKLGGGEMLGQYALALAVTTPVAMLSHLNLRAVLATDMEHRHAFGDYLTVRLVTTVLALAAIAAMAGL
;
A
#
# COMPACT_ATOMS: atom_id res chain seq x y z
N MET A 1 24.02 32.00 -31.85
CA MET A 1 22.54 32.02 -31.87
C MET A 1 22.05 31.45 -30.55
N GLN A 2 21.16 32.18 -29.90
CA GLN A 2 20.94 32.30 -28.45
C GLN A 2 20.40 31.03 -27.77
N ILE A 3 21.09 30.54 -26.74
CA ILE A 3 20.55 29.54 -25.80
C ILE A 3 19.69 30.34 -24.80
N ALA A 4 18.37 30.26 -24.93
CA ALA A 4 17.45 30.90 -23.99
C ALA A 4 17.65 30.32 -22.57
N PRO A 5 17.72 31.15 -21.52
CA PRO A 5 17.79 30.65 -20.15
C PRO A 5 16.47 29.95 -19.80
N ARG A 6 16.54 28.64 -19.55
CA ARG A 6 15.41 27.87 -19.01
C ARG A 6 14.98 28.53 -17.71
N GLY A 7 13.78 29.11 -17.71
CA GLY A 7 13.17 29.69 -16.51
C GLY A 7 13.26 28.70 -15.37
N ALA A 8 13.96 29.10 -14.31
CA ALA A 8 14.09 28.33 -13.09
C ALA A 8 12.69 28.10 -12.51
N PHE A 9 12.21 26.87 -12.59
CA PHE A 9 11.10 26.40 -11.76
C PHE A 9 11.57 26.34 -10.30
N SER A 10 11.70 27.50 -9.66
CA SER A 10 11.94 27.61 -8.22
C SER A 10 10.63 27.41 -7.46
N GLY A 11 10.04 26.23 -7.62
CA GLY A 11 9.00 25.76 -6.72
C GLY A 11 9.63 25.41 -5.39
N HIS A 12 9.55 26.30 -4.40
CA HIS A 12 9.93 25.98 -3.03
C HIS A 12 8.98 24.92 -2.47
N ILE A 13 9.28 23.63 -2.69
CA ILE A 13 8.60 22.54 -2.00
C ILE A 13 8.99 22.66 -0.53
N ARG A 14 8.09 23.22 0.28
CA ARG A 14 8.30 23.28 1.74
C ARG A 14 8.40 21.85 2.25
N PRO A 15 9.54 21.42 2.84
CA PRO A 15 9.64 20.09 3.39
C PRO A 15 8.59 19.96 4.50
N VAL A 16 7.67 19.03 4.31
CA VAL A 16 6.68 18.69 5.34
C VAL A 16 7.44 18.27 6.58
N SER A 17 7.12 18.87 7.73
CA SER A 17 7.84 18.55 8.96
C SER A 17 7.75 17.05 9.26
N LEU A 18 8.86 16.45 9.67
CA LEU A 18 8.95 15.02 9.97
C LEU A 18 7.87 14.58 10.97
N ARG A 19 7.61 15.42 11.98
CA ARG A 19 6.56 15.23 12.98
C ARG A 19 5.16 15.19 12.35
N ARG A 20 4.87 16.04 11.36
CA ARG A 20 3.59 16.05 10.66
C ARG A 20 3.42 14.82 9.76
N ASN A 21 4.47 14.42 9.04
CA ASN A 21 4.46 13.18 8.24
C ASN A 21 4.29 11.94 9.11
N PHE A 22 4.98 11.90 10.25
CA PHE A 22 4.84 10.83 11.24
C PHE A 22 3.42 10.79 11.80
N ALA A 23 2.88 11.92 12.27
CA ALA A 23 1.53 12.00 12.79
C ALA A 23 0.50 11.52 11.75
N TRP A 24 0.63 11.97 10.49
CA TRP A 24 -0.27 11.55 9.42
C TRP A 24 -0.21 10.04 9.13
N THR A 25 1.01 9.49 9.04
CA THR A 25 1.21 8.06 8.81
C THR A 25 0.72 7.23 10.01
N PHE A 26 0.99 7.69 11.22
CA PHE A 26 0.57 7.03 12.46
C PHE A 26 -0.95 7.01 12.58
N THR A 27 -1.63 8.14 12.37
CA THR A 27 -3.09 8.21 12.39
C THR A 27 -3.70 7.28 11.34
N GLY A 28 -3.14 7.23 10.12
CA GLY A 28 -3.60 6.30 9.08
C GLY A 28 -3.45 4.83 9.49
N ASN A 29 -2.31 4.45 10.06
CA ASN A 29 -2.10 3.08 10.56
C ASN A 29 -2.99 2.74 11.76
N ALA A 30 -3.18 3.68 12.68
CA ALA A 30 -4.05 3.51 13.84
C ALA A 30 -5.51 3.31 13.40
N LEU A 31 -6.00 4.10 12.45
CA LEU A 31 -7.34 3.94 11.89
C LEU A 31 -7.51 2.60 11.16
N LEU A 32 -6.48 2.19 10.40
CA LEU A 32 -6.47 0.88 9.74
C LEU A 32 -6.53 -0.26 10.76
N GLY A 33 -5.69 -0.23 11.80
CA GLY A 33 -5.69 -1.23 12.86
C GLY A 33 -7.01 -1.27 13.63
N ALA A 34 -7.59 -0.10 13.93
CA ALA A 34 -8.91 -0.01 14.55
C ALA A 34 -10.01 -0.63 13.66
N SER A 35 -9.95 -0.40 12.35
CA SER A 35 -10.89 -0.98 11.39
C SER A 35 -10.75 -2.51 11.30
N GLN A 36 -9.51 -3.02 11.26
CA GLN A 36 -9.24 -4.46 11.28
C GLN A 36 -9.75 -5.12 12.57
N TRP A 37 -9.52 -4.48 13.72
CA TRP A 37 -10.02 -4.96 15.01
C TRP A 37 -11.56 -4.93 15.07
N ALA A 38 -12.19 -3.89 14.51
CA ALA A 38 -13.64 -3.80 14.44
C ALA A 38 -14.24 -4.92 13.58
N VAL A 39 -13.66 -5.21 12.41
CA VAL A 39 -14.08 -6.35 11.56
C VAL A 39 -13.96 -7.66 12.33
N LEU A 40 -12.83 -7.92 12.97
CA LEU A 40 -12.63 -9.14 13.76
C LEU A 40 -13.65 -9.24 14.90
N SER A 41 -13.90 -8.15 15.60
CA SER A 41 -14.87 -8.09 16.71
C SER A 41 -16.31 -8.33 16.23
N LEU A 42 -16.68 -7.78 15.07
CA LEU A 42 -17.98 -7.99 14.44
C LEU A 42 -18.14 -9.44 14.00
N LEU A 43 -17.14 -10.03 13.34
CA LEU A 43 -17.17 -11.44 12.93
C LEU A 43 -17.33 -12.36 14.17
N ALA A 44 -16.58 -12.08 15.25
CA ALA A 44 -16.66 -12.86 16.49
C ALA A 44 -18.04 -12.77 17.15
N LYS A 45 -18.64 -11.57 17.17
CA LYS A 45 -19.96 -11.34 17.76
C LYS A 45 -21.10 -11.87 16.90
N LEU A 46 -21.00 -11.80 15.57
CA LEU A 46 -22.14 -12.04 14.66
C LEU A 46 -22.16 -13.43 14.03
N GLY A 47 -21.02 -14.10 13.80
CA GLY A 47 -21.00 -15.42 13.15
C GLY A 47 -20.20 -16.50 13.89
N GLY A 48 -19.88 -16.27 15.17
CA GLY A 48 -19.33 -17.30 16.06
C GLY A 48 -17.88 -17.69 15.77
N GLY A 49 -17.39 -18.71 16.49
CA GLY A 49 -15.98 -19.13 16.45
C GLY A 49 -15.54 -19.79 15.15
N GLU A 50 -16.46 -20.48 14.45
CA GLU A 50 -16.17 -21.16 13.19
C GLU A 50 -15.85 -20.17 12.06
N MET A 51 -16.66 -19.12 11.90
CA MET A 51 -16.42 -18.07 10.92
C MET A 51 -15.13 -17.30 11.23
N LEU A 52 -14.79 -17.13 12.52
CA LEU A 52 -13.51 -16.57 12.95
C LEU A 52 -12.32 -17.45 12.56
N GLY A 53 -12.46 -18.77 12.71
CA GLY A 53 -11.46 -19.75 12.29
C GLY A 53 -11.23 -19.73 10.78
N GLN A 54 -12.30 -19.68 9.98
CA GLN A 54 -12.21 -19.55 8.52
C GLN A 54 -11.57 -18.23 8.09
N TYR A 55 -11.93 -17.12 8.74
CA TYR A 55 -11.29 -15.82 8.49
C TYR A 55 -9.80 -15.85 8.84
N ALA A 56 -9.42 -16.45 9.97
CA ALA A 56 -8.03 -16.58 10.37
C ALA A 56 -7.22 -17.46 9.41
N LEU A 57 -7.81 -18.58 8.93
CA LEU A 57 -7.20 -19.45 7.92
C LEU A 57 -6.99 -18.69 6.60
N ALA A 58 -8.03 -18.00 6.13
CA ALA A 58 -7.94 -17.18 4.92
C ALA A 58 -6.85 -16.11 5.05
N LEU A 59 -6.78 -15.40 6.18
CA LEU A 59 -5.70 -14.45 6.43
C LEU A 59 -4.33 -15.11 6.42
N ALA A 60 -4.16 -16.27 7.08
CA ALA A 60 -2.87 -16.95 7.15
C ALA A 60 -2.31 -17.30 5.76
N VAL A 61 -3.18 -17.70 4.83
CA VAL A 61 -2.79 -18.08 3.46
C VAL A 61 -2.60 -16.85 2.56
N THR A 62 -3.46 -15.83 2.68
CA THR A 62 -3.44 -14.65 1.81
C THR A 62 -2.42 -13.58 2.21
N THR A 63 -2.11 -13.43 3.51
CA THR A 63 -1.18 -12.40 4.02
C THR A 63 0.21 -12.46 3.37
N PRO A 64 0.90 -13.62 3.26
CA PRO A 64 2.22 -13.68 2.63
C PRO A 64 2.18 -13.26 1.15
N VAL A 65 1.13 -13.65 0.41
CA VAL A 65 0.96 -13.23 -0.99
C VAL A 65 0.75 -11.72 -1.08
N ALA A 66 -0.10 -11.15 -0.22
CA ALA A 66 -0.33 -9.72 -0.16
C ALA A 66 0.95 -8.93 0.22
N MET A 67 1.76 -9.45 1.15
CA MET A 67 3.03 -8.83 1.55
C MET A 67 4.05 -8.84 0.41
N LEU A 68 4.19 -9.96 -0.31
CA LEU A 68 5.08 -10.07 -1.47
C LEU A 68 4.68 -9.07 -2.56
N SER A 69 3.39 -8.94 -2.85
CA SER A 69 2.90 -8.05 -3.91
C SER A 69 2.95 -6.56 -3.56
N HIS A 70 3.19 -6.21 -2.29
CA HIS A 70 3.29 -4.82 -1.87
C HIS A 70 4.58 -4.15 -2.40
N LEU A 71 5.66 -4.92 -2.61
CA LEU A 71 6.96 -4.51 -3.18
C LEU A 71 7.58 -3.22 -2.60
N ASN A 72 7.04 -2.71 -1.50
CA ASN A 72 7.36 -1.41 -0.89
C ASN A 72 7.51 -0.25 -1.91
N LEU A 73 6.67 -0.22 -2.95
CA LEU A 73 6.75 0.76 -4.06
C LEU A 73 6.80 2.23 -3.59
N ARG A 74 6.23 2.54 -2.43
CA ARG A 74 6.32 3.87 -1.80
C ARG A 74 7.76 4.24 -1.41
N ALA A 75 8.53 3.30 -0.88
CA ALA A 75 9.94 3.54 -0.57
C ALA A 75 10.76 3.71 -1.86
N VAL A 76 10.49 2.88 -2.87
CA VAL A 76 11.17 2.96 -4.18
C VAL A 76 10.91 4.32 -4.86
N LEU A 77 9.67 4.80 -4.85
CA LEU A 77 9.32 6.13 -5.39
C LEU A 77 9.96 7.27 -4.58
N ALA A 78 10.03 7.15 -3.25
CA ALA A 78 10.67 8.16 -2.40
C ALA A 78 12.19 8.25 -2.62
N THR A 79 12.82 7.15 -3.05
CA THR A 79 14.25 7.10 -3.39
C THR A 79 14.57 7.40 -4.85
N ASP A 80 13.57 7.46 -5.75
CA ASP A 80 13.77 7.87 -7.15
C ASP A 80 13.94 9.39 -7.26
N MET A 81 15.12 9.84 -6.85
CA MET A 81 15.52 11.25 -6.86
C MET A 81 15.79 11.78 -8.28
N GLU A 82 16.05 10.88 -9.24
CA GLU A 82 16.40 11.22 -10.63
C GLU A 82 15.19 11.27 -11.58
N HIS A 83 13.97 10.97 -11.12
CA HIS A 83 12.74 10.92 -11.95
C HIS A 83 12.91 10.07 -13.21
N ARG A 84 13.68 8.98 -13.09
CA ARG A 84 14.01 8.13 -14.24
C ARG A 84 12.82 7.32 -14.75
N HIS A 85 11.82 7.13 -13.90
CA HIS A 85 10.57 6.46 -14.23
C HIS A 85 9.38 7.38 -13.99
N ALA A 86 8.45 7.43 -14.94
CA ALA A 86 7.22 8.19 -14.77
C ALA A 86 6.36 7.54 -13.69
N PHE A 87 5.54 8.31 -12.97
CA PHE A 87 4.58 7.79 -11.99
C PHE A 87 3.68 6.66 -12.58
N GLY A 88 3.43 6.70 -13.89
CA GLY A 88 2.72 5.65 -14.62
C GLY A 88 3.39 4.28 -14.57
N ASP A 89 4.71 4.20 -14.53
CA ASP A 89 5.44 2.92 -14.44
C ASP A 89 5.21 2.28 -13.06
N TYR A 90 5.29 3.08 -12.00
CA TYR A 90 4.99 2.64 -10.63
C TYR A 90 3.53 2.20 -10.46
N LEU A 91 2.59 2.92 -11.10
CA LEU A 91 1.17 2.56 -11.09
C LEU A 91 0.94 1.24 -11.85
N THR A 92 1.62 1.06 -12.99
CA THR A 92 1.53 -0.17 -13.79
C THR A 92 2.06 -1.37 -13.00
N VAL A 93 3.24 -1.25 -12.38
CA VAL A 93 3.78 -2.29 -11.51
C VAL A 93 2.83 -2.58 -10.36
N ARG A 94 2.25 -1.55 -9.71
CA ARG A 94 1.28 -1.73 -8.63
C ARG A 94 0.02 -2.48 -9.09
N LEU A 95 -0.52 -2.14 -10.25
CA LEU A 95 -1.71 -2.78 -10.80
C LEU A 95 -1.42 -4.23 -11.17
N VAL A 96 -0.31 -4.48 -11.87
CA VAL A 96 0.12 -5.83 -12.26
C VAL A 96 0.35 -6.71 -11.03
N THR A 97 1.06 -6.22 -10.02
CA THR A 97 1.33 -7.01 -8.81
C THR A 97 0.07 -7.26 -7.98
N THR A 98 -0.86 -6.31 -7.96
CA THR A 98 -2.16 -6.49 -7.31
C THR A 98 -3.02 -7.51 -8.04
N VAL A 99 -3.08 -7.45 -9.38
CA VAL A 99 -3.81 -8.43 -10.20
C VAL A 99 -3.21 -9.83 -10.03
N LEU A 100 -1.88 -9.95 -10.07
CA LEU A 100 -1.20 -11.23 -9.82
C LEU A 100 -1.45 -11.74 -8.40
N ALA A 101 -1.47 -10.87 -7.40
CA ALA A 101 -1.83 -11.24 -6.02
C ALA A 101 -3.24 -11.81 -5.95
N LEU A 102 -4.22 -11.11 -6.56
CA LEU A 102 -5.61 -11.54 -6.58
C LEU A 102 -5.77 -12.87 -7.33
N ALA A 103 -5.07 -13.05 -8.45
CA ALA A 103 -5.07 -14.31 -9.19
C ALA A 103 -4.49 -15.46 -8.36
N ALA A 104 -3.39 -15.24 -7.64
CA ALA A 104 -2.79 -16.24 -6.75
C ALA A 104 -3.73 -16.58 -5.58
N ILE A 105 -4.39 -15.58 -4.98
CA ILE A 105 -5.38 -15.79 -3.93
C ILE A 105 -6.58 -16.59 -4.46
N ALA A 106 -7.10 -16.25 -5.64
CA ALA A 106 -8.19 -16.97 -6.27
C ALA A 106 -7.80 -18.43 -6.61
N ALA A 107 -6.57 -18.65 -7.07
CA ALA A 107 -6.05 -19.99 -7.30
C ALA A 107 -5.98 -20.81 -6.00
N MET A 108 -5.49 -20.23 -4.90
CA MET A 108 -5.46 -20.90 -3.59
C MET A 108 -6.87 -21.16 -3.02
N ALA A 109 -7.84 -20.28 -3.30
CA ALA A 109 -9.22 -20.46 -2.85
C ALA A 109 -9.99 -21.51 -3.65
N GLY A 110 -9.61 -21.75 -4.91
CA GLY A 110 -10.21 -22.76 -5.79
C GLY A 110 -9.51 -24.13 -5.76
N LEU A 111 -8.44 -24.27 -4.97
CA LEU A 111 -7.67 -25.50 -4.73
C LEU A 111 -8.14 -26.19 -3.45
#